data_AF-A0A9P0KY92-F1
#
_entry.id   AF-A0A9P0KY92-F1
#
_cell.length_a   1.000
_cell.length_b   1.000
_cell.length_c   1.000
_cell.angle_alpha   90.00
_cell.angle_beta   90.00
_cell.angle_gamma   90.00
#
_symmetry.space_group_name_H-M   'P 1'
#
loop_
_entity.id
_entity.type
_entity.pdbx_description
1 polymer ?
#
loop_
_entity_poly.entity_id
_entity_poly.type
_entity_poly.pdbx_seq_one_letter_code
_entity_poly.pdbx_strand_id
1 'polypeptide(L)'
;MVYFGRARNHPKVVARGYEYMLHYKDQDKARWRCKNISKTKCKSRLHTIGRHIKVLHMHNHEGPIINYENLVPTMMILLKTDAD
;
A
#
# COMPACT_ATOMS: atom_id res chain seq x y z
N MET A 1 -0.93 10.98 2.76
CA MET A 1 -1.85 10.83 1.61
C MET A 1 -1.66 9.44 1.00
N VAL A 2 -2.73 8.79 0.58
CA VAL A 2 -2.70 7.46 -0.04
C VAL A 2 -3.36 7.56 -1.40
N TYR A 3 -2.86 6.82 -2.38
CA TYR A 3 -3.42 6.89 -3.73
C TYR A 3 -3.81 5.51 -4.22
N PHE A 4 -5.00 5.40 -4.81
CA PHE A 4 -5.49 4.16 -5.40
C PHE A 4 -5.46 4.24 -6.91
N GLY A 5 -4.78 3.27 -7.55
CA GLY A 5 -4.78 3.15 -9.00
C GLY A 5 -5.81 2.12 -9.46
N ARG A 6 -6.63 2.52 -10.43
CA ARG A 6 -7.46 1.59 -11.21
C ARG A 6 -6.54 0.86 -12.19
N ALA A 7 -5.99 -0.30 -11.82
CA ALA A 7 -5.30 -1.15 -12.78
C ALA A 7 -6.27 -2.19 -13.35
N ARG A 8 -6.11 -2.49 -14.64
CA ARG A 8 -7.02 -3.33 -15.44
C ARG A 8 -7.17 -4.76 -14.90
N ASN A 9 -6.11 -5.31 -14.29
CA ASN A 9 -6.10 -6.68 -13.75
C ASN A 9 -5.81 -6.75 -12.23
N HIS A 10 -5.11 -5.76 -11.65
CA HIS A 10 -4.72 -5.79 -10.23
C HIS A 10 -4.73 -4.39 -9.62
N PRO A 11 -5.66 -4.04 -8.74
CA PRO A 11 -5.65 -2.73 -8.10
C PRO A 11 -4.31 -2.48 -7.39
N LYS A 12 -3.80 -1.25 -7.52
CA LYS A 12 -2.54 -0.81 -6.90
C LYS A 12 -2.82 0.29 -5.88
N VAL A 13 -2.02 0.34 -4.84
CA VAL A 13 -2.08 1.42 -3.86
C VAL A 13 -0.68 1.99 -3.63
N VAL A 14 -0.60 3.31 -3.55
CA VAL A 14 0.64 4.03 -3.25
C VAL A 14 0.51 4.69 -1.89
N ALA A 15 1.41 4.34 -0.98
CA ALA A 15 1.47 4.94 0.35
C ALA A 15 2.94 5.23 0.71
N ARG A 16 3.20 6.45 1.17
CA ARG A 16 4.54 6.92 1.58
C ARG A 16 5.63 6.71 0.51
N GLY A 17 5.30 6.88 -0.77
CA GLY A 17 6.26 6.72 -1.87
C GLY A 17 6.55 5.27 -2.27
N TYR A 18 5.79 4.30 -1.77
CA TYR A 18 5.93 2.89 -2.13
C TYR A 18 4.66 2.34 -2.77
N GLU A 19 4.84 1.49 -3.78
CA GLU A 19 3.75 0.75 -4.42
C GLU A 19 3.48 -0.56 -3.69
N TYR A 20 2.20 -0.80 -3.41
CA TYR A 20 1.70 -2.07 -2.91
C TYR A 20 0.68 -2.66 -3.87
N MET A 21 0.70 -3.98 -3.95
CA MET A 21 -0.21 -4.79 -4.74
C MET A 21 -1.21 -5.49 -3.82
N LEU A 22 -2.45 -5.60 -4.29
CA LEU A 22 -3.49 -6.27 -3.53
C LEU A 22 -3.12 -7.75 -3.32
N HIS A 23 -3.11 -8.18 -2.07
CA HIS A 23 -2.88 -9.58 -1.71
C HIS A 23 -4.18 -10.26 -1.28
N TYR A 24 -5.02 -9.57 -0.53
CA TYR A 24 -6.30 -10.09 -0.06
C TYR A 24 -7.27 -8.94 0.15
N LYS A 25 -8.53 -9.14 -0.21
CA LYS A 25 -9.62 -8.18 -0.01
C LYS A 25 -10.81 -8.90 0.63
N ASP A 26 -11.37 -8.25 1.63
CA ASP A 26 -12.64 -8.57 2.27
C ASP A 26 -13.58 -7.34 2.13
N GLN A 27 -14.78 -7.35 2.72
CA GLN A 27 -15.76 -6.26 2.55
C GLN A 27 -15.16 -4.87 2.83
N ASP A 28 -14.65 -4.66 4.04
CA ASP A 28 -14.13 -3.36 4.49
C ASP A 28 -12.60 -3.35 4.67
N LYS A 29 -11.95 -4.50 4.47
CA LYS A 29 -10.53 -4.69 4.77
C LYS A 29 -9.77 -5.12 3.52
N ALA A 30 -8.62 -4.54 3.27
CA ALA A 30 -7.69 -5.05 2.28
C ALA A 30 -6.27 -5.13 2.84
N ARG A 31 -5.58 -6.22 2.49
CA ARG A 31 -4.18 -6.46 2.80
C ARG A 31 -3.40 -6.35 1.49
N TRP A 32 -2.35 -5.54 1.54
CA TRP A 32 -1.48 -5.26 0.42
C TRP A 32 -0.05 -5.61 0.79
N ARG A 33 0.72 -6.04 -0.20
CA ARG A 33 2.14 -6.38 -0.04
C ARG A 33 2.97 -5.46 -0.91
N CYS A 34 4.20 -5.17 -0.49
CA CYS A 34 5.14 -4.43 -1.33
C CYS A 34 5.23 -5.07 -2.72
N LYS A 35 5.11 -4.27 -3.78
CA LYS A 35 5.22 -4.72 -5.17
C LYS A 35 6.58 -5.37 -5.47
N ASN A 36 7.63 -4.95 -4.78
CA ASN A 36 8.99 -5.44 -4.97
C ASN A 36 9.34 -6.67 -4.12
N ILE A 37 8.39 -7.30 -3.42
CA ILE A 37 8.63 -8.47 -2.56
C ILE A 37 9.37 -9.61 -3.30
N SER A 38 9.05 -9.88 -4.57
CA SER A 38 9.70 -10.94 -5.33
C SER A 38 11.18 -10.66 -5.61
N LYS A 39 11.53 -9.39 -5.84
CA LYS A 39 12.89 -8.93 -6.19
C LYS A 39 13.77 -8.67 -4.96
N THR A 40 13.19 -8.08 -3.91
CA THR A 40 13.93 -7.54 -2.74
C THR A 40 13.66 -8.29 -1.45
N LYS A 41 12.75 -9.28 -1.48
CA LYS A 41 12.22 -9.96 -0.29
C LYS A 41 11.63 -9.01 0.76
N CYS A 42 11.22 -7.80 0.34
CA CYS A 42 10.62 -6.79 1.19
C CYS A 42 9.39 -7.33 1.93
N LYS A 43 9.39 -7.19 3.26
CA LYS A 43 8.31 -7.65 4.13
C LYS A 43 7.29 -6.55 4.45
N SER A 44 7.45 -5.35 3.90
CA SER A 44 6.50 -4.26 4.13
C SER A 44 5.11 -4.63 3.61
N ARG A 45 4.11 -4.38 4.46
CA ARG A 45 2.69 -4.65 4.20
C ARG A 45 1.87 -3.39 4.49
N LEU A 46 0.74 -3.30 3.83
CA LEU A 46 -0.23 -2.25 4.06
C LEU A 46 -1.57 -2.91 4.38
N HIS A 47 -2.24 -2.47 5.43
CA HIS A 47 -3.63 -2.84 5.70
C HIS A 47 -4.49 -1.59 5.58
N THR A 48 -5.59 -1.70 4.86
CA THR A 48 -6.63 -0.67 4.79
C THR A 48 -7.91 -1.23 5.39
N ILE A 49 -8.55 -0.49 6.29
CA ILE A 49 -9.79 -0.87 6.99
C ILE A 49 -10.70 0.36 7.00
N GLY A 50 -11.75 0.36 6.17
CA GLY A 50 -12.60 1.53 5.95
C GLY A 50 -11.76 2.74 5.52
N ARG A 51 -11.72 3.79 6.35
CA ARG A 51 -10.91 5.00 6.14
C ARG A 51 -9.54 4.97 6.81
N HIS A 52 -9.18 3.86 7.45
CA HIS A 52 -7.94 3.72 8.20
C HIS A 52 -6.89 2.97 7.40
N ILE A 53 -5.63 3.34 7.61
CA ILE A 53 -4.48 2.67 7.01
C ILE A 53 -3.43 2.36 8.07
N LYS A 54 -2.90 1.14 8.04
CA LYS A 54 -1.80 0.66 8.87
C LYS A 54 -0.68 0.16 7.95
N VAL A 55 0.51 0.76 8.07
CA VAL A 55 1.72 0.27 7.41
C VAL A 55 2.44 -0.65 8.39
N LEU A 56 2.82 -1.84 7.96
CA LEU A 56 3.50 -2.84 8.77
C LEU A 56 4.87 -3.12 8.15
N HIS A 57 5.90 -3.14 9.00
CA HIS A 57 7.31 -3.31 8.61
C HIS A 57 7.85 -2.22 7.66
N MET A 58 9.15 -1.96 7.78
CA MET A 58 9.85 -1.01 6.91
C MET A 58 10.18 -1.62 5.55
N HIS A 59 10.34 -0.76 4.54
CA HIS A 59 10.91 -1.16 3.26
C HIS A 59 12.42 -1.34 3.41
N ASN A 60 12.97 -2.31 2.68
CA ASN A 60 14.41 -2.63 2.66
C ASN A 60 15.05 -2.28 1.30
N HIS A 61 14.39 -1.43 0.52
CA HIS A 61 14.82 -0.99 -0.79
C HIS A 61 14.36 0.45 -1.00
N GLU A 62 14.97 1.13 -1.97
CA GLU A 62 14.58 2.48 -2.36
C GLU A 62 13.18 2.50 -2.99
N GLY A 63 12.49 3.62 -2.85
CA GLY A 63 11.18 3.83 -3.47
C GLY A 63 11.30 3.83 -5.00
N PRO A 64 10.37 3.18 -5.73
CA PRO A 64 10.34 3.28 -7.18
C PRO A 64 9.94 4.70 -7.62
N ILE A 65 10.20 5.05 -8.88
CA ILE A 65 9.58 6.21 -9.52
C ILE A 65 8.10 5.88 -9.74
N ILE A 66 7.21 6.71 -9.18
CA ILE A 66 5.76 6.50 -9.24
C ILE A 66 5.15 7.51 -10.20
N ASN A 67 4.43 7.01 -11.21
CA ASN A 67 3.54 7.84 -12.02
C ASN A 67 2.17 7.99 -11.32
N TYR A 68 1.79 9.24 -11.06
CA TYR A 68 0.57 9.62 -10.34
C TYR A 68 -0.62 9.97 -11.25
N GLU A 69 -0.46 10.05 -12.58
CA GLU A 69 -1.49 10.55 -13.51
C GLU A 69 -2.81 9.75 -13.44
N ASN A 70 -2.72 8.45 -13.18
CA ASN A 70 -3.88 7.55 -13.09
C ASN A 70 -4.16 7.07 -11.66
N LEU A 71 -3.70 7.83 -10.67
CA LEU A 71 -3.90 7.54 -9.25
C LEU A 71 -4.92 8.48 -8.65
N VAL A 72 -5.92 7.92 -7.97
CA VAL A 72 -6.93 8.69 -7.26
C VAL A 72 -6.41 8.99 -5.86
N PRO A 73 -6.21 10.27 -5.49
CA PRO A 73 -5.84 10.62 -4.13
C PRO A 73 -7.00 10.31 -3.17
N THR A 74 -6.67 9.71 -2.03
CA THR A 74 -7.64 9.37 -0.99
C THR A 74 -7.08 9.74 0.36
N MET A 75 -7.85 10.52 1.11
CA MET A 75 -7.52 10.86 2.49
C MET A 75 -7.87 9.66 3.37
N MET A 76 -6.83 9.08 3.98
CA MET A 76 -6.99 7.99 4.95
C MET A 76 -6.30 8.35 6.25
N ILE A 77 -6.91 7.94 7.35
CA ILE A 77 -6.43 8.16 8.71
C ILE A 77 -5.35 7.12 8.98
N LEU A 78 -4.12 7.59 9.20
CA LEU A 78 -2.99 6.72 9.44
C LEU A 78 -3.03 6.27 10.91
N LEU A 79 -3.33 5.00 11.13
CA LEU A 79 -3.23 4.42 12.46
C LEU A 79 -1.74 4.28 12.77
N LYS A 80 -1.30 4.92 13.86
CA LYS A 80 0.02 4.63 14.42
C LYS A 80 0.05 3.12 14.70
N THR A 81 1.09 2.46 14.19
CA THR A 81 1.44 1.15 14.70
C THR A 81 1.83 1.36 16.16
N ASP A 82 1.01 0.90 17.08
CA ASP A 82 1.46 0.57 18.43
C ASP A 82 2.65 -0.38 18.21
N ALA A 83 3.84 0.17 18.46
CA ALA A 83 5.06 -0.59 18.53
C ALA A 83 4.93 -1.46 19.78
N ASP A 84 5.17 -2.76 19.58
CA ASP A 84 5.56 -3.70 20.62
C ASP A 84 6.62 -3.09 21.55
#